data_AF-A0A2T4ILF6-F1
#
_entry.id   AF-A0A2T4ILF6-F1
#
_cell.length_a   1.000
_cell.length_b   1.000
_cell.length_c   1.000
_cell.angle_alpha   90.00
_cell.angle_beta   90.00
_cell.angle_gamma   90.00
#
_symmetry.space_group_name_H-M   'P 1'
#
loop_
_entity.id
_entity.type
_entity.pdbx_description
1 polymer ?
#
loop_
_entity_poly.entity_id
_entity_poly.type
_entity_poly.pdbx_seq_one_letter_code
_entity_poly.pdbx_strand_id
1 'polypeptide(L)'
;MLDHIRAGAKGRGSCPAGTNNRDLSFDFAKGILITLVIIGHLLQYLIYQGTDAFWLSPYFKSIYMFHMPLFMAISGYLSSGAILRKSFTQGVGERAMQILLPMLFWCTLIWTLKSAAIFPTKSLTDNLLDLSTEVIGTYWFIWAAFISFILIRVLTTFNRLSMWIISASAIAVAFAPITLSIAPLLKYTYPFYCLGFLFAQPIGWQNGLIWRYKSIFVVLFSIAAFICFLGWGKETYAYNNLVLIHDEQSAKQVFLM
;
A
#
# COMPACT_ATOMS: atom_id res chain seq x y z
N MET A 1 55.14 51.23 -15.62
CA MET A 1 55.19 50.86 -14.19
C MET A 1 53.74 50.81 -13.75
N LEU A 2 53.09 49.65 -13.64
CA LEU A 2 53.40 48.50 -12.76
C LEU A 2 53.36 48.97 -11.29
N ASP A 3 52.44 48.53 -10.42
CA ASP A 3 51.22 47.71 -10.63
C ASP A 3 50.15 48.12 -9.54
N HIS A 4 49.10 47.41 -9.12
CA HIS A 4 48.77 45.97 -9.10
C HIS A 4 47.24 45.72 -9.11
N ILE A 5 46.81 44.50 -9.49
CA ILE A 5 45.40 44.05 -9.55
C ILE A 5 44.85 43.65 -8.16
N ARG A 6 43.59 44.02 -7.83
CA ARG A 6 42.67 43.04 -7.19
C ARG A 6 41.18 43.33 -7.41
N ALA A 7 40.51 42.45 -8.17
CA ALA A 7 39.06 42.49 -8.32
C ALA A 7 38.34 41.98 -7.05
N GLY A 8 37.47 42.80 -6.48
CA GLY A 8 36.59 42.43 -5.36
C GLY A 8 35.42 41.56 -5.78
N ALA A 9 35.67 40.40 -6.37
CA ALA A 9 34.64 39.45 -6.77
C ALA A 9 33.91 38.92 -5.52
N LYS A 10 32.75 39.50 -5.19
CA LYS A 10 31.90 39.10 -4.06
C LYS A 10 31.40 37.67 -4.29
N GLY A 11 32.15 36.71 -3.76
CA GLY A 11 31.87 35.28 -3.88
C GLY A 11 30.44 35.00 -3.46
N ARG A 12 29.61 34.55 -4.40
CA ARG A 12 28.31 33.97 -4.06
C ARG A 12 28.64 32.67 -3.32
N GLY A 13 28.52 32.69 -2.00
CA GLY A 13 28.65 31.49 -1.18
C GLY A 13 27.75 30.41 -1.79
N SER A 14 28.34 29.27 -2.13
CA SER A 14 27.62 28.14 -2.69
C SER A 14 26.51 27.77 -1.70
N CYS A 15 25.25 27.91 -2.14
CA CYS A 15 24.16 27.34 -1.37
C CYS A 15 24.45 25.84 -1.22
N PRO A 16 24.56 25.30 0.01
CA PRO A 16 24.72 23.86 0.17
C PRO A 16 23.53 23.20 -0.51
N ALA A 17 23.79 22.17 -1.32
CA ALA A 17 22.76 21.51 -2.12
C ALA A 17 21.61 21.09 -1.19
N GLY A 18 20.43 21.67 -1.41
CA GLY A 18 19.35 21.67 -0.43
C GLY A 18 19.06 20.26 0.06
N THR A 19 19.28 20.01 1.36
CA THR A 19 19.14 18.67 1.92
C THR A 19 17.70 18.23 1.72
N ASN A 20 17.51 17.23 0.86
CA ASN A 20 16.20 16.64 0.61
C ASN A 20 15.83 15.79 1.83
N ASN A 21 15.41 16.48 2.89
CA ASN A 21 15.23 15.94 4.24
C ASN A 21 14.22 14.80 4.20
N ARG A 22 14.75 13.57 4.09
CA ARG A 22 14.02 12.34 4.24
C ARG A 22 13.42 12.32 5.63
N ASP A 23 12.09 12.32 5.71
CA ASP A 23 11.39 12.29 6.98
C ASP A 23 11.42 10.87 7.57
N LEU A 24 12.32 10.67 8.53
CA LEU A 24 12.53 9.41 9.26
C LEU A 24 11.23 8.92 9.93
N SER A 25 10.27 9.80 10.22
CA SER A 25 8.98 9.43 10.84
C SER A 25 8.22 8.41 10.00
N PHE A 26 8.24 8.55 8.66
CA PHE A 26 7.57 7.61 7.76
C PHE A 26 8.33 6.29 7.59
N ASP A 27 9.65 6.28 7.73
CA ASP A 27 10.44 5.05 7.73
C ASP A 27 10.25 4.27 9.04
N PHE A 28 10.23 4.96 10.19
CA PHE A 28 9.93 4.37 11.49
C PHE A 28 8.49 3.82 11.55
N ALA A 29 7.51 4.57 11.03
CA ALA A 29 6.12 4.11 10.90
C ALA A 29 6.00 2.84 10.04
N LYS A 30 6.72 2.75 8.90
CA LYS A 30 6.79 1.51 8.10
C LYS A 30 7.43 0.36 8.88
N GLY A 31 8.50 0.62 9.64
CA GLY A 31 9.13 -0.38 10.50
C GLY A 31 8.14 -0.99 11.49
N ILE A 32 7.38 -0.14 12.19
CA ILE A 32 6.29 -0.58 13.09
C ILE A 32 5.25 -1.42 12.32
N LEU A 33 4.81 -0.97 11.15
CA LEU A 33 3.81 -1.67 10.34
C LEU A 33 4.28 -3.08 9.89
N ILE A 34 5.56 -3.22 9.53
CA ILE A 34 6.16 -4.51 9.17
C ILE A 34 6.25 -5.42 10.41
N THR A 35 6.67 -4.89 11.56
CA THR A 35 6.69 -5.63 12.83
C THR A 35 5.29 -6.10 13.24
N LEU A 36 4.25 -5.27 13.02
CA LEU A 36 2.85 -5.64 13.28
C LEU A 36 2.37 -6.78 12.37
N VAL A 37 2.76 -6.81 11.09
CA VAL A 37 2.49 -7.95 10.19
C VAL A 37 3.13 -9.24 10.72
N ILE A 38 4.38 -9.17 11.18
CA ILE A 38 5.10 -10.32 11.75
C ILE A 38 4.37 -10.83 13.01
N ILE A 39 3.99 -9.94 13.93
CA ILE A 39 3.19 -10.30 15.12
C ILE A 39 1.83 -10.91 14.71
N GLY A 40 1.20 -10.38 13.66
CA GLY A 40 -0.03 -10.90 13.07
C GLY A 40 0.09 -12.36 12.60
N HIS A 41 1.15 -12.69 11.88
CA HIS A 41 1.42 -14.07 11.46
C HIS A 41 1.86 -14.98 12.62
N LEU A 42 2.59 -14.47 13.62
CA LEU A 42 2.91 -15.24 14.83
C LEU A 42 1.64 -15.60 15.63
N LEU A 43 0.68 -14.67 15.74
CA LEU A 43 -0.65 -14.95 16.28
C LEU A 43 -1.36 -16.04 15.46
N GLN A 44 -1.43 -15.85 14.14
CA GLN A 44 -2.12 -16.76 13.21
C GLN A 44 -1.57 -18.19 13.28
N TYR A 45 -0.25 -18.38 13.17
CA TYR A 45 0.36 -19.69 12.97
C TYR A 45 0.88 -20.36 14.26
N LEU A 46 1.34 -19.61 15.27
CA LEU A 46 1.84 -20.22 16.51
C LEU A 46 0.78 -20.30 17.61
N ILE A 47 -0.01 -19.22 17.80
CA ILE A 47 -0.99 -19.14 18.89
C ILE A 47 -2.32 -19.78 18.48
N TYR A 48 -2.81 -19.50 17.27
CA TYR A 48 -4.05 -20.07 16.74
C TYR A 48 -3.86 -21.26 15.80
N GLN A 49 -2.61 -21.70 15.57
CA GLN A 49 -2.27 -22.91 14.79
C GLN A 49 -2.90 -22.97 13.38
N GLY A 50 -3.14 -21.81 12.76
CA GLY A 50 -3.83 -21.70 11.46
C GLY A 50 -5.34 -21.91 11.51
N THR A 51 -5.94 -22.15 12.68
CA THR A 51 -7.39 -22.34 12.83
C THR A 51 -8.16 -21.02 12.73
N ASP A 52 -9.40 -21.06 12.24
CA ASP A 52 -10.31 -19.91 12.11
C ASP A 52 -10.56 -19.13 13.43
N ALA A 53 -10.13 -19.64 14.59
CA ALA A 53 -10.20 -18.92 15.86
C ALA A 53 -9.48 -17.56 15.85
N PHE A 54 -8.46 -17.36 15.00
CA PHE A 54 -7.80 -16.06 14.89
C PHE A 54 -8.73 -14.93 14.39
N TRP A 55 -9.79 -15.25 13.63
CA TRP A 55 -10.78 -14.26 13.16
C TRP A 55 -11.51 -13.54 14.30
N LEU A 56 -11.66 -14.22 15.44
CA LEU A 56 -12.33 -13.67 16.62
C LEU A 56 -11.35 -12.99 17.58
N SER A 57 -10.04 -13.15 17.38
CA SER A 57 -9.00 -12.60 18.27
C SER A 57 -8.98 -11.07 18.23
N PRO A 58 -9.17 -10.38 19.37
CA PRO A 58 -9.13 -8.91 19.41
C PRO A 58 -7.74 -8.37 19.04
N TYR A 59 -6.67 -9.13 19.35
CA TYR A 59 -5.29 -8.78 19.00
C TYR A 59 -5.07 -8.83 17.48
N PHE A 60 -5.52 -9.91 16.82
CA PHE A 60 -5.44 -10.03 15.36
C PHE A 60 -6.27 -8.95 14.67
N LYS A 61 -7.54 -8.77 15.06
CA LYS A 61 -8.40 -7.69 14.52
C LYS A 61 -7.75 -6.31 14.68
N SER A 62 -7.18 -6.02 15.85
CA SER A 62 -6.52 -4.72 16.11
C SER A 62 -5.36 -4.46 15.15
N ILE A 63 -4.54 -5.48 14.88
CA ILE A 63 -3.43 -5.40 13.91
C ILE A 63 -3.96 -5.22 12.48
N TYR A 64 -4.87 -6.08 12.04
CA TYR A 64 -5.31 -6.14 10.64
C TYR A 64 -6.26 -5.00 10.25
N MET A 65 -6.89 -4.32 11.21
CA MET A 65 -7.76 -3.17 10.94
C MET A 65 -7.05 -1.95 10.35
N PHE A 66 -5.79 -1.68 10.73
CA PHE A 66 -5.11 -0.44 10.30
C PHE A 66 -3.80 -0.62 9.54
N HIS A 67 -3.09 -1.76 9.65
CA HIS A 67 -1.72 -1.80 9.14
C HIS A 67 -1.64 -1.72 7.60
N MET A 68 -2.46 -2.46 6.85
CA MET A 68 -2.51 -2.36 5.38
C MET A 68 -3.05 -0.99 4.91
N PRO A 69 -4.18 -0.46 5.44
CA PRO A 69 -4.63 0.90 5.11
C PRO A 69 -3.56 1.98 5.34
N LEU A 70 -2.85 1.94 6.48
CA LEU A 70 -1.83 2.91 6.80
C LEU A 70 -0.55 2.72 5.97
N PHE A 71 -0.16 1.48 5.67
CA PHE A 71 0.95 1.19 4.75
C PHE A 71 0.66 1.73 3.33
N MET A 72 -0.59 1.59 2.86
CA MET A 72 -1.03 2.14 1.57
C MET A 72 -1.05 3.67 1.58
N ALA A 73 -1.57 4.29 2.64
CA ALA A 73 -1.56 5.75 2.79
C ALA A 73 -0.13 6.33 2.83
N ILE A 74 0.78 5.74 3.62
CA ILE A 74 2.19 6.14 3.64
C ILE A 74 2.86 5.91 2.27
N SER A 75 2.51 4.83 1.58
CA SER A 75 3.02 4.54 0.24
C SER A 75 2.55 5.56 -0.80
N GLY A 76 1.29 6.00 -0.74
CA GLY A 76 0.73 7.07 -1.55
C GLY A 76 1.38 8.42 -1.27
N TYR A 77 1.48 8.79 0.02
CA TYR A 77 2.10 10.03 0.48
C TYR A 77 3.53 10.18 -0.06
N LEU A 78 4.38 9.17 0.15
CA LEU A 78 5.78 9.19 -0.30
C LEU A 78 5.94 9.07 -1.83
N SER A 79 4.96 8.50 -2.53
CA SER A 79 5.01 8.38 -4.00
C SER A 79 4.73 9.70 -4.73
N SER A 80 4.05 10.64 -4.07
CA SER A 80 3.58 11.91 -4.64
C SER A 80 4.64 12.68 -5.44
N GLY A 81 5.83 12.88 -4.87
CA GLY A 81 6.93 13.56 -5.54
C GLY A 81 7.45 12.84 -6.79
N ALA A 82 7.42 11.50 -6.79
CA ALA A 82 7.81 10.69 -7.94
C ALA A 82 6.70 10.60 -9.01
N ILE A 83 5.43 10.78 -8.63
CA ILE A 83 4.30 10.93 -9.54
C ILE A 83 4.38 12.28 -10.28
N LEU A 84 4.57 13.37 -9.53
CA LEU A 84 4.50 14.73 -10.07
C LEU A 84 5.76 15.23 -10.78
N ARG A 85 6.97 14.75 -10.43
CA ARG A 85 8.24 15.33 -10.92
C ARG A 85 8.99 14.52 -11.97
N LYS A 86 8.57 13.29 -12.27
CA LYS A 86 9.29 12.38 -13.20
C LYS A 86 8.47 12.07 -14.44
N SER A 87 9.13 11.78 -15.56
CA SER A 87 8.45 11.29 -16.77
C SER A 87 7.70 9.98 -16.49
N PHE A 88 6.71 9.64 -17.32
CA PHE A 88 5.87 8.47 -17.08
C PHE A 88 6.68 7.17 -17.03
N THR A 89 7.48 6.91 -18.06
CA THR A 89 8.31 5.71 -18.18
C THR A 89 9.35 5.60 -17.06
N GLN A 90 10.07 6.69 -16.76
CA GLN A 90 11.06 6.71 -15.67
C GLN A 90 10.41 6.42 -14.31
N GLY A 91 9.34 7.15 -13.98
CA GLY A 91 8.68 7.02 -12.68
C GLY A 91 8.02 5.65 -12.46
N VAL A 92 7.51 5.01 -13.52
CA VAL A 92 7.00 3.62 -13.45
C VAL A 92 8.15 2.61 -13.35
N GLY A 93 9.20 2.74 -14.17
CA GLY A 93 10.35 1.83 -14.16
C GLY A 93 11.10 1.82 -12.81
N GLU A 94 11.43 2.99 -12.27
CA GLU A 94 12.04 3.12 -10.94
C GLU A 94 11.17 2.51 -9.83
N ARG A 95 9.84 2.73 -9.88
CA ARG A 95 8.91 2.22 -8.86
C ARG A 95 8.71 0.71 -8.98
N ALA A 96 8.75 0.16 -10.19
CA ALA A 96 8.77 -1.28 -10.43
C ALA A 96 10.04 -1.91 -9.85
N MET A 97 11.21 -1.35 -10.15
CA MET A 97 12.49 -1.81 -9.59
C MET A 97 12.56 -1.64 -8.07
N GLN A 98 11.87 -0.65 -7.48
CA GLN A 98 11.87 -0.45 -6.03
C GLN A 98 11.07 -1.52 -5.25
N ILE A 99 10.02 -2.12 -5.83
CA ILE A 99 9.10 -3.00 -5.07
C ILE A 99 8.85 -4.36 -5.74
N LEU A 100 8.71 -4.41 -7.07
CA LEU A 100 8.50 -5.68 -7.78
C LEU A 100 9.80 -6.51 -7.83
N LEU A 101 10.97 -5.89 -7.96
CA LEU A 101 12.24 -6.63 -7.98
C LEU A 101 12.55 -7.30 -6.62
N PRO A 102 12.44 -6.64 -5.46
CA PRO A 102 12.55 -7.31 -4.16
C PRO A 102 11.49 -8.40 -3.94
N MET A 103 10.26 -8.19 -4.42
CA MET A 103 9.20 -9.19 -4.35
C MET A 103 9.55 -10.44 -5.17
N LEU A 104 9.88 -10.28 -6.45
CA LEU A 104 10.26 -11.39 -7.32
C LEU A 104 11.50 -12.14 -6.81
N PHE A 105 12.49 -11.44 -6.25
CA PHE A 105 13.63 -12.06 -5.58
C PHE A 105 13.22 -12.94 -4.39
N TRP A 106 12.28 -12.46 -3.55
CA TRP A 106 11.82 -13.25 -2.41
C TRP A 106 10.93 -14.43 -2.84
N CYS A 107 10.08 -14.24 -3.86
CA CYS A 107 9.30 -15.33 -4.47
C CYS A 107 10.20 -16.45 -4.99
N THR A 108 11.23 -16.13 -5.79
CA THR A 108 12.12 -17.16 -6.34
C THR A 108 13.00 -17.81 -5.28
N LEU A 109 13.41 -17.06 -4.24
CA LEU A 109 14.14 -17.60 -3.09
C LEU A 109 13.28 -18.57 -2.27
N ILE A 110 12.03 -18.22 -1.93
CA ILE A 110 11.12 -19.13 -1.22
C ILE A 110 10.76 -20.35 -2.09
N TRP A 111 10.51 -20.17 -3.39
CA TRP A 111 10.21 -21.24 -4.33
C TRP A 111 11.38 -22.22 -4.52
N THR A 112 12.61 -21.73 -4.63
CA THR A 112 13.82 -22.59 -4.69
C THR A 112 14.08 -23.32 -3.38
N LEU A 113 13.87 -22.69 -2.22
CA LEU A 113 13.96 -23.37 -0.93
C LEU A 113 12.89 -24.47 -0.77
N LYS A 114 11.64 -24.21 -1.17
CA LYS A 114 10.56 -25.22 -1.16
C LYS A 114 10.88 -26.41 -2.06
N SER A 115 11.29 -26.17 -3.30
CA SER A 115 11.60 -27.22 -4.27
C SER A 115 12.92 -27.97 -4.00
N ALA A 116 13.84 -27.39 -3.21
CA ALA A 116 15.01 -28.10 -2.69
C ALA A 116 14.70 -28.94 -1.44
N ALA A 117 13.77 -28.51 -0.58
CA ALA A 117 13.40 -29.23 0.64
C ALA A 117 12.35 -30.33 0.41
N ILE A 118 11.51 -30.20 -0.62
CA ILE A 118 10.46 -31.16 -1.00
C ILE A 118 10.88 -31.80 -2.33
N PHE A 119 11.30 -33.07 -2.28
CA PHE A 119 11.81 -33.79 -3.45
C PHE A 119 10.84 -33.77 -4.66
N PRO A 120 11.34 -33.64 -5.90
CA PRO A 120 10.56 -33.06 -6.99
C PRO A 120 9.62 -34.05 -7.68
N THR A 121 8.30 -33.85 -7.51
CA THR A 121 7.25 -34.58 -8.24
C THR A 121 6.14 -33.70 -8.82
N LYS A 122 6.22 -32.36 -8.67
CA LYS A 122 5.30 -31.39 -9.31
C LYS A 122 5.68 -31.16 -10.78
N SER A 123 4.68 -31.12 -11.68
CA SER A 123 4.86 -30.76 -13.09
C SER A 123 5.30 -29.30 -13.26
N LEU A 124 5.89 -28.96 -14.40
CA LEU A 124 6.20 -27.57 -14.78
C LEU A 124 4.95 -26.66 -14.71
N THR A 125 3.77 -27.20 -15.05
CA THR A 125 2.48 -26.52 -14.86
C THR A 125 2.24 -26.16 -13.41
N ASP A 126 2.39 -27.12 -12.51
CA ASP A 126 2.03 -27.01 -11.11
C ASP A 126 3.01 -26.10 -10.37
N ASN A 127 4.28 -26.12 -10.78
CA ASN A 127 5.32 -25.23 -10.28
C ASN A 127 5.08 -23.76 -10.69
N LEU A 128 4.55 -23.51 -11.89
CA LEU A 128 4.14 -22.17 -12.33
C LEU A 128 2.86 -21.70 -11.62
N LEU A 129 1.94 -22.62 -11.29
CA LEU A 129 0.75 -22.32 -10.47
C LEU A 129 1.12 -22.03 -9.00
N ASP A 130 2.07 -22.77 -8.41
CA ASP A 130 2.60 -22.50 -7.06
C ASP A 130 3.25 -21.10 -6.98
N LEU A 131 4.03 -20.74 -8.01
CA LEU A 131 4.65 -19.42 -8.11
C LEU A 131 3.62 -18.30 -8.32
N SER A 132 2.58 -18.53 -9.13
CA SER A 132 1.54 -17.52 -9.39
C SER A 132 0.62 -17.32 -8.18
N THR A 133 0.28 -18.37 -7.44
CA THR A 133 -0.50 -18.26 -6.19
C THR A 133 0.27 -17.55 -5.09
N GLU A 134 1.59 -17.73 -4.97
CA GLU A 134 2.42 -16.89 -4.09
C GLU A 134 2.42 -15.41 -4.51
N VAL A 135 2.68 -15.10 -5.78
CA VAL A 135 2.73 -13.70 -6.27
C VAL A 135 1.37 -13.01 -6.14
N ILE A 136 0.28 -13.69 -6.49
CA ILE A 136 -1.08 -13.12 -6.46
C ILE A 136 -1.59 -13.03 -5.02
N GLY A 137 -1.44 -14.11 -4.23
CA GLY A 137 -2.08 -14.28 -2.93
C GLY A 137 -1.24 -13.86 -1.71
N THR A 138 0.07 -14.16 -1.68
CA THR A 138 0.95 -13.84 -0.55
C THR A 138 1.46 -12.39 -0.63
N TYR A 139 2.06 -12.02 -1.76
CA TYR A 139 2.66 -10.69 -1.95
C TYR A 139 1.66 -9.65 -2.48
N TRP A 140 0.37 -9.87 -2.23
CA TRP A 140 -0.74 -9.17 -2.87
C TRP A 140 -0.68 -7.64 -2.71
N PHE A 141 -0.30 -7.19 -1.51
CA PHE A 141 -0.20 -5.78 -1.16
C PHE A 141 0.88 -5.04 -1.97
N ILE A 142 1.90 -5.75 -2.48
CA ILE A 142 2.96 -5.18 -3.31
C ILE A 142 2.43 -4.84 -4.70
N TRP A 143 1.74 -5.78 -5.37
CA TRP A 143 1.16 -5.49 -6.68
C TRP A 143 0.01 -4.47 -6.54
N ALA A 144 -0.78 -4.52 -5.46
CA ALA A 144 -1.86 -3.55 -5.22
C ALA A 144 -1.33 -2.11 -5.03
N ALA A 145 -0.22 -1.94 -4.31
CA ALA A 145 0.47 -0.65 -4.16
C ALA A 145 1.10 -0.13 -5.48
N PHE A 146 1.47 -1.04 -6.39
CA PHE A 146 2.00 -0.71 -7.72
C PHE A 146 0.90 -0.36 -8.73
N ILE A 147 -0.21 -1.09 -8.75
CA ILE A 147 -1.40 -0.73 -9.54
C ILE A 147 -1.96 0.62 -9.07
N SER A 148 -2.06 0.85 -7.75
CA SER A 148 -2.50 2.13 -7.20
C SER A 148 -1.62 3.31 -7.62
N PHE A 149 -0.29 3.09 -7.70
CA PHE A 149 0.65 4.08 -8.24
C PHE A 149 0.38 4.40 -9.72
N ILE A 150 0.19 3.37 -10.56
CA ILE A 150 -0.09 3.54 -11.99
C ILE A 150 -1.42 4.28 -12.18
N LEU A 151 -2.48 3.88 -11.48
CA LEU A 151 -3.80 4.51 -11.56
C LEU A 151 -3.74 6.00 -11.24
N ILE A 152 -3.15 6.38 -10.09
CA ILE A 152 -3.00 7.81 -9.76
C ILE A 152 -2.12 8.52 -10.79
N ARG A 153 -1.03 7.92 -11.27
CA ARG A 153 -0.15 8.54 -12.29
C ARG A 153 -0.90 8.83 -13.59
N VAL A 154 -1.71 7.87 -14.05
CA VAL A 154 -2.59 8.05 -15.22
C VAL A 154 -3.57 9.19 -14.97
N LEU A 155 -4.29 9.20 -13.84
CA LEU A 155 -5.22 10.28 -13.49
C LEU A 155 -4.55 11.67 -13.37
N THR A 156 -3.31 11.75 -12.87
CA THR A 156 -2.54 13.01 -12.82
C THR A 156 -2.10 13.54 -14.19
N THR A 157 -2.16 12.71 -15.24
CA THR A 157 -1.84 13.15 -16.61
C THR A 157 -2.98 13.99 -17.20
N PHE A 158 -4.23 13.75 -16.78
CA PHE A 158 -5.43 14.38 -17.32
C PHE A 158 -5.83 15.71 -16.64
N ASN A 159 -4.90 16.69 -16.63
CA ASN A 159 -5.12 18.11 -16.27
C ASN A 159 -5.33 18.43 -14.76
N ARG A 160 -5.32 19.72 -14.41
CA ARG A 160 -5.39 20.32 -13.06
C ARG A 160 -6.57 19.86 -12.18
N LEU A 161 -7.64 19.31 -12.76
CA LEU A 161 -8.77 18.74 -12.00
C LEU A 161 -8.44 17.41 -11.32
N SER A 162 -7.26 16.84 -11.59
CA SER A 162 -6.70 15.61 -11.04
C SER A 162 -7.08 15.31 -9.57
N MET A 163 -7.00 16.27 -8.63
CA MET A 163 -7.33 16.00 -7.21
C MET A 163 -8.81 15.64 -6.98
N TRP A 164 -9.75 16.27 -7.70
CA TRP A 164 -11.16 15.89 -7.68
C TRP A 164 -11.39 14.55 -8.38
N ILE A 165 -10.70 14.30 -9.48
CA ILE A 165 -10.78 13.03 -10.23
C ILE A 165 -10.24 11.86 -9.39
N ILE A 166 -9.14 12.05 -8.65
CA ILE A 166 -8.57 11.06 -7.73
C ILE A 166 -9.56 10.80 -6.57
N SER A 167 -10.16 11.85 -6.01
CA SER A 167 -11.16 11.73 -4.94
C SER A 167 -12.41 10.97 -5.42
N ALA A 168 -12.93 11.30 -6.61
CA ALA A 168 -14.04 10.61 -7.24
C ALA A 168 -13.69 9.15 -7.59
N SER A 169 -12.48 8.87 -8.07
CA SER A 169 -12.04 7.51 -8.37
C SER A 169 -11.88 6.65 -7.11
N ALA A 170 -11.40 7.22 -6.00
CA ALA A 170 -11.31 6.53 -4.73
C ALA A 170 -12.71 6.14 -4.21
N ILE A 171 -13.68 7.04 -4.32
CA ILE A 171 -15.10 6.78 -4.00
C ILE A 171 -15.67 5.72 -4.95
N ALA A 172 -15.52 5.88 -6.27
CA ALA A 172 -16.05 4.95 -7.25
C ALA A 172 -15.49 3.53 -7.07
N VAL A 173 -14.19 3.38 -6.79
CA VAL A 173 -13.55 2.09 -6.48
C VAL A 173 -14.03 1.53 -5.13
N ALA A 174 -14.23 2.36 -4.10
CA ALA A 174 -14.76 1.95 -2.80
C ALA A 174 -16.22 1.47 -2.85
N PHE A 175 -17.03 1.97 -3.80
CA PHE A 175 -18.42 1.55 -3.99
C PHE A 175 -18.65 0.59 -5.18
N ALA A 176 -17.62 0.28 -5.97
CA ALA A 176 -17.75 -0.63 -7.11
C ALA A 176 -18.28 -2.02 -6.69
N PRO A 177 -19.16 -2.65 -7.48
CA PRO A 177 -19.58 -4.03 -7.26
C PRO A 177 -18.39 -4.98 -7.44
N ILE A 178 -18.38 -6.09 -6.70
CA ILE A 178 -17.26 -7.05 -6.71
C ILE A 178 -17.46 -8.03 -7.86
N THR A 179 -17.00 -7.64 -9.06
CA THR A 179 -17.21 -8.39 -10.31
C THR A 179 -16.00 -9.20 -10.79
N LEU A 180 -14.81 -9.01 -10.17
CA LEU A 180 -13.56 -9.65 -10.54
C LEU A 180 -12.80 -10.10 -9.29
N SER A 181 -12.15 -11.27 -9.31
CA SER A 181 -11.47 -11.86 -8.15
C SER A 181 -10.36 -10.98 -7.54
N ILE A 182 -9.73 -10.13 -8.36
CA ILE A 182 -8.67 -9.18 -7.95
C ILE A 182 -9.27 -7.87 -7.37
N ALA A 183 -10.53 -7.55 -7.69
CA ALA A 183 -11.16 -6.28 -7.33
C ALA A 183 -11.27 -6.01 -5.82
N PRO A 184 -11.56 -6.98 -4.91
CA PRO A 184 -11.63 -6.71 -3.47
C PRO A 184 -10.35 -6.08 -2.92
N LEU A 185 -9.20 -6.66 -3.26
CA LEU A 185 -7.92 -6.24 -2.67
C LEU A 185 -7.53 -4.82 -3.12
N LEU A 186 -7.84 -4.45 -4.37
CA LEU A 186 -7.66 -3.09 -4.86
C LEU A 186 -8.71 -2.13 -4.29
N LYS A 187 -9.98 -2.56 -4.16
CA LYS A 187 -11.09 -1.83 -3.53
C LYS A 187 -10.77 -1.42 -2.09
N TYR A 188 -10.10 -2.28 -1.32
CA TYR A 188 -9.69 -1.99 0.05
C TYR A 188 -8.36 -1.23 0.20
N THR A 189 -7.54 -1.08 -0.85
CA THR A 189 -6.20 -0.45 -0.74
C THR A 189 -6.07 0.87 -1.50
N TYR A 190 -6.65 0.96 -2.70
CA TYR A 190 -6.60 2.13 -3.55
C TYR A 190 -7.15 3.40 -2.87
N PRO A 191 -8.29 3.39 -2.14
CA PRO A 191 -8.81 4.60 -1.50
C PRO A 191 -7.85 5.19 -0.45
N PHE A 192 -7.18 4.34 0.34
CA PHE A 192 -6.18 4.80 1.32
C PHE A 192 -4.90 5.30 0.64
N TYR A 193 -4.49 4.69 -0.47
CA TYR A 193 -3.37 5.18 -1.29
C TYR A 193 -3.67 6.57 -1.87
N CYS A 194 -4.89 6.78 -2.39
CA CYS A 194 -5.38 8.09 -2.86
C CYS A 194 -5.41 9.12 -1.73
N LEU A 195 -5.96 8.76 -0.56
CA LEU A 195 -5.96 9.60 0.63
C LEU A 195 -4.53 10.04 1.01
N GLY A 196 -3.58 9.09 1.04
CA GLY A 196 -2.16 9.38 1.27
C GLY A 196 -1.55 10.34 0.26
N PHE A 197 -1.79 10.12 -1.04
CA PHE A 197 -1.34 11.01 -2.11
C PHE A 197 -1.93 12.42 -1.99
N LEU A 198 -3.20 12.55 -1.60
CA LEU A 198 -3.89 13.82 -1.38
C LEU A 198 -3.34 14.56 -0.15
N PHE A 199 -3.01 13.85 0.93
CA PHE A 199 -2.35 14.43 2.10
C PHE A 199 -0.93 14.95 1.82
N ALA A 200 -0.24 14.42 0.80
CA ALA A 200 1.06 14.93 0.35
C ALA A 200 0.98 16.17 -0.56
N GLN A 201 -0.22 16.57 -1.00
CA GLN A 201 -0.39 17.78 -1.81
C GLN A 201 -0.37 19.04 -0.93
N PRO A 202 0.25 20.15 -1.37
CA PRO A 202 0.25 21.42 -0.63
C PRO A 202 -1.10 22.14 -0.76
N ILE A 203 -2.16 21.53 -0.23
CA ILE A 203 -3.53 22.04 -0.26
C ILE A 203 -3.77 22.90 0.99
N GLY A 204 -4.02 24.20 0.80
CA GLY A 204 -4.22 25.16 1.90
C GLY A 204 -5.36 24.83 2.89
N TRP A 205 -6.27 23.93 2.52
CA TRP A 205 -7.34 23.43 3.38
C TRP A 205 -6.84 22.67 4.61
N GLN A 206 -5.64 22.05 4.53
CA GLN A 206 -5.00 21.37 5.65
C GLN A 206 -4.85 22.32 6.86
N ASN A 207 -4.20 23.47 6.62
CA ASN A 207 -3.88 24.47 7.66
C ASN A 207 -5.12 25.21 8.21
N GLY A 208 -6.23 25.21 7.47
CA GLY A 208 -7.45 25.92 7.84
C GLY A 208 -8.40 25.11 8.73
N LEU A 209 -9.00 24.05 8.18
CA LEU A 209 -10.14 23.37 8.81
C LEU A 209 -9.73 22.10 9.57
N ILE A 210 -8.85 21.29 8.97
CA ILE A 210 -8.46 19.99 9.51
C ILE A 210 -7.62 20.17 10.78
N TRP A 211 -6.59 21.03 10.75
CA TRP A 211 -5.79 21.32 11.95
C TRP A 211 -6.58 21.99 13.07
N ARG A 212 -7.59 22.81 12.74
CA ARG A 212 -8.49 23.51 13.69
C ARG A 212 -9.39 22.54 14.46
N TYR A 213 -9.94 21.53 13.79
CA TYR A 213 -10.87 20.56 14.36
C TYR A 213 -10.28 19.15 14.52
N LYS A 214 -8.94 19.03 14.53
CA LYS A 214 -8.22 17.73 14.53
C LYS A 214 -8.70 16.77 15.61
N SER A 215 -8.99 17.27 16.83
CA SER A 215 -9.46 16.45 17.95
C SER A 215 -10.85 15.85 17.69
N ILE A 216 -11.74 16.59 17.02
CA ILE A 216 -13.07 16.11 16.64
C ILE A 216 -12.94 15.05 15.54
N PHE A 217 -12.10 15.29 14.52
CA PHE A 217 -11.83 14.30 13.48
C PHE A 217 -11.21 13.01 14.04
N VAL A 218 -10.27 13.11 14.99
CA VAL A 218 -9.69 11.95 15.68
C VAL A 218 -10.76 11.18 16.47
N VAL A 219 -11.59 11.87 17.28
CA VAL A 219 -12.67 11.22 18.04
C VAL A 219 -13.69 10.54 17.12
N LEU A 220 -14.12 11.19 16.05
CA LEU A 220 -15.03 10.60 15.05
C LEU A 220 -14.41 9.38 14.36
N PHE A 221 -13.12 9.45 13.98
CA PHE A 221 -12.42 8.33 13.37
C PHE A 221 -12.22 7.16 14.35
N SER A 222 -11.93 7.42 15.63
CA SER A 222 -11.86 6.40 16.68
C SER A 222 -13.22 5.74 16.95
N ILE A 223 -14.31 6.51 16.96
CA ILE A 223 -15.67 5.97 17.10
C ILE A 223 -16.02 5.09 15.89
N ALA A 224 -15.76 5.56 14.67
CA ALA A 224 -15.98 4.78 13.45
C ALA A 224 -15.14 3.48 13.44
N ALA A 225 -13.86 3.56 13.78
CA ALA A 225 -12.97 2.40 13.89
C ALA A 225 -13.44 1.41 14.97
N PHE A 226 -13.96 1.89 16.11
CA PHE A 226 -14.52 1.03 17.15
C PHE A 226 -15.81 0.32 16.70
N ILE A 227 -16.71 1.02 16.01
CA ILE A 227 -17.92 0.42 15.41
C ILE A 227 -17.52 -0.63 14.37
N CYS A 228 -16.56 -0.33 13.49
CA CYS A 228 -16.03 -1.28 12.52
C CYS A 228 -15.38 -2.50 13.21
N PHE A 229 -14.63 -2.31 14.30
CA PHE A 229 -14.01 -3.39 15.07
C PHE A 229 -15.03 -4.35 15.70
N LEU A 230 -16.14 -3.81 16.24
CA LEU A 230 -17.26 -4.62 16.75
C LEU A 230 -17.98 -5.37 15.64
N GLY A 231 -18.20 -4.74 14.48
CA GLY A 231 -18.79 -5.36 13.30
C GLY A 231 -17.87 -6.31 12.53
N TRP A 232 -16.58 -6.39 12.88
CA TRP A 232 -15.60 -7.15 12.12
C TRP A 232 -15.75 -8.67 12.37
N GLY A 233 -16.19 -9.40 11.35
CA GLY A 233 -16.25 -10.87 11.32
C GLY A 233 -15.39 -11.49 10.20
N LYS A 234 -15.59 -12.79 9.96
CA LYS A 234 -14.95 -13.53 8.85
C LYS A 234 -15.43 -13.02 7.48
N GLU A 235 -16.74 -12.86 7.32
CA GLU A 235 -17.37 -12.40 6.07
C GLU A 235 -17.04 -10.94 5.71
N THR A 236 -16.67 -10.12 6.70
CA THR A 236 -16.27 -8.72 6.50
C THR A 236 -14.75 -8.54 6.34
N TYR A 237 -13.97 -9.61 6.29
CA TYR A 237 -12.51 -9.50 6.27
C TYR A 237 -11.99 -9.07 4.90
N ALA A 238 -11.47 -7.83 4.85
CA ALA A 238 -10.97 -7.17 3.65
C ALA A 238 -9.87 -7.93 2.88
N TYR A 239 -9.18 -8.87 3.53
CA TYR A 239 -8.08 -9.66 2.93
C TYR A 239 -8.45 -11.14 2.82
N ASN A 240 -9.74 -11.47 2.78
CA ASN A 240 -10.20 -12.82 2.51
C ASN A 240 -9.92 -13.12 1.03
N ASN A 241 -8.85 -13.87 0.75
CA ASN A 241 -8.43 -14.20 -0.60
C ASN A 241 -9.47 -15.14 -1.24
N LEU A 242 -10.43 -14.58 -1.98
CA LEU A 242 -11.34 -15.30 -2.88
C LEU A 242 -10.60 -16.02 -4.03
N VAL A 243 -9.27 -15.84 -4.13
CA VAL A 243 -8.34 -16.62 -4.95
C VAL A 243 -7.97 -17.98 -4.32
N LEU A 244 -8.15 -18.15 -2.99
CA LEU A 244 -7.66 -19.30 -2.21
C LEU A 244 -8.75 -20.03 -1.40
N ILE A 245 -9.99 -19.54 -1.35
CA ILE A 245 -11.13 -20.39 -0.95
C ILE A 245 -11.47 -21.30 -2.14
N HIS A 246 -10.96 -22.52 -2.11
CA HIS A 246 -11.28 -23.58 -3.07
C HIS A 246 -12.73 -24.08 -2.88
N ASP A 247 -13.72 -23.37 -3.45
CA ASP A 247 -14.95 -23.99 -3.93
C ASP A 247 -15.66 -23.16 -5.02
N GLU A 248 -15.96 -23.78 -6.16
CA GLU A 248 -16.82 -23.17 -7.19
C GLU A 248 -18.28 -23.04 -6.73
N GLN A 249 -18.70 -23.77 -5.69
CA GLN A 249 -20.03 -23.62 -5.10
C GLN A 249 -20.21 -22.24 -4.44
N SER A 250 -19.19 -21.70 -3.76
CA SER A 250 -19.27 -20.39 -3.12
C SER A 250 -19.46 -19.25 -4.12
N ALA A 251 -18.82 -19.35 -5.30
CA ALA A 251 -18.98 -18.36 -6.37
C ALA A 251 -20.43 -18.23 -6.87
N LYS A 252 -21.24 -19.31 -6.81
CA LYS A 252 -22.65 -19.29 -7.18
C LYS A 252 -23.55 -18.62 -6.12
N GLN A 253 -23.16 -18.62 -4.85
CA GLN A 253 -23.92 -17.96 -3.79
C GLN A 253 -23.70 -16.44 -3.78
N VAL A 254 -22.49 -15.96 -4.10
CA VAL A 254 -22.19 -14.53 -4.22
C VAL A 254 -22.91 -13.87 -5.41
N PHE A 255 -23.37 -14.64 -6.40
CA PHE A 255 -24.19 -14.16 -7.51
C PHE A 255 -25.71 -14.13 -7.23
N LEU A 256 -26.14 -14.43 -6.00
CA LEU A 256 -27.55 -14.53 -5.60
C LEU A 256 -27.93 -13.69 -4.37
N MET A 257 -27.15 -12.64 -4.05
CA MET A 257 -27.46 -11.57 -3.10
C MET A 257 -27.10 -10.19 -3.67
#